data_AF-A0A4R5CQ42-F1
#
_entry.id   AF-A0A4R5CQ42-F1
#
_cell.length_a   1.000
_cell.length_b   1.000
_cell.length_c   1.000
_cell.angle_alpha   90.00
_cell.angle_beta   90.00
_cell.angle_gamma   90.00
#
_symmetry.space_group_name_H-M   'P 1'
#
loop_
_entity.id
_entity.type
_entity.pdbx_description
1 polymer ?
#
loop_
_entity_poly.entity_id
_entity_poly.type
_entity_poly.pdbx_seq_one_letter_code
_entity_poly.pdbx_strand_id
1 'polypeptide(L)' 'MHENHLTGWLVWSRPPAQLLDQIVVTDADGRTMANRPLPYGTTGTRAWDVTLRQLGFRRLGAWMPATGGYTCRLEFTD' A
#
# COMPACT_ATOMS: atom_id res chain seq x y z
N MET A 1 -12.17 -16.88 -14.64
CA MET A 1 -11.11 -15.84 -14.62
C MET A 1 -11.14 -15.23 -13.24
N HIS A 2 -10.12 -15.43 -12.42
CA HIS A 2 -10.00 -14.68 -11.17
C HIS A 2 -9.72 -13.24 -11.58
N GLU A 3 -10.60 -12.31 -11.22
CA GLU A 3 -10.28 -10.89 -11.29
C GLU A 3 -9.07 -10.69 -10.37
N ASN A 4 -7.91 -10.37 -10.94
CA ASN A 4 -6.68 -10.10 -10.17
C ASN A 4 -6.85 -8.79 -9.41
N HIS A 5 -7.63 -8.82 -8.34
CA HIS A 5 -7.84 -7.68 -7.47
C HIS A 5 -6.63 -7.51 -6.56
N LEU A 6 -5.87 -6.44 -6.80
CA LEU A 6 -4.78 -6.04 -5.93
C LEU A 6 -5.29 -5.03 -4.91
N THR A 7 -4.80 -5.18 -3.68
CA THR A 7 -5.11 -4.28 -2.57
C THR A 7 -3.83 -3.67 -2.04
N GLY A 8 -3.79 -2.35 -1.96
CA GLY A 8 -2.71 -1.59 -1.34
C GLY A 8 -3.10 -1.21 0.07
N TRP A 9 -2.27 -1.56 1.03
CA TRP A 9 -2.43 -1.24 2.44
C TRP A 9 -1.36 -0.25 2.86
N LEU A 10 -1.77 0.88 3.43
CA LEU A 10 -0.90 1.66 4.29
C LEU A 10 -1.03 1.09 5.70
N VAL A 11 0.08 0.60 6.24
CA VAL A 11 0.18 0.08 7.60
C VAL A 11 0.97 1.07 8.44
N TRP A 12 0.38 1.56 9.53
CA TRP A 12 1.07 2.47 10.43
C TRP A 12 2.21 1.80 11.20
N SER A 13 3.23 2.58 11.50
CA SER A 13 4.33 2.18 12.39
C SER A 13 3.80 1.61 13.71
N ARG A 14 4.44 0.53 14.17
CA ARG A 14 4.18 -0.13 15.46
C ARG A 14 5.52 -0.46 16.13
N PRO A 15 6.11 0.50 16.86
CA PRO A 15 7.34 0.24 17.62
C PRO A 15 7.15 -0.86 18.68
N PRO A 16 8.20 -1.63 19.01
CA PRO A 16 9.56 -1.54 18.46
C PRO A 16 9.74 -2.26 17.12
N ALA A 17 8.76 -3.07 16.70
CA ALA A 17 8.90 -3.96 15.55
C ALA A 17 8.96 -3.23 14.21
N GLN A 18 8.28 -2.09 14.08
CA GLN A 18 8.18 -1.34 12.83
C GLN A 18 8.17 0.17 13.09
N LEU A 19 9.24 0.86 12.70
CA LEU A 19 9.45 2.28 13.00
C LEU A 19 8.81 3.23 12.00
N LEU A 20 8.57 2.75 10.77
CA LEU A 20 8.04 3.56 9.68
C LEU A 20 6.71 2.98 9.22
N ASP A 21 5.81 3.86 8.81
CA ASP A 21 4.64 3.46 8.03
C ASP A 21 5.09 2.73 6.76
N GLN A 22 4.30 1.77 6.30
CA GLN A 22 4.68 0.88 5.22
C GLN A 22 3.52 0.69 4.25
N ILE A 23 3.85 0.63 2.96
CA ILE A 23 2.92 0.10 1.95
C ILE A 23 3.12 -1.40 1.83
N VAL A 24 2.01 -2.14 1.87
CA VAL A 24 1.95 -3.57 1.56
C VAL A 24 0.94 -3.76 0.44
N VAL A 25 1.32 -4.51 -0.59
CA VAL A 25 0.42 -4.88 -1.70
C VAL A 25 0.10 -6.35 -1.58
N THR A 26 -1.18 -6.69 -1.58
CA THR A 26 -1.67 -8.07 -1.57
C THR A 26 -2.50 -8.39 -2.80
N ASP A 27 -2.51 -9.66 -3.20
CA ASP A 27 -3.50 -10.18 -4.15
C ASP A 27 -4.85 -10.45 -3.47
N ALA A 28 -5.78 -11.04 -4.23
CA ALA A 28 -7.13 -11.37 -3.77
C ALA A 28 -7.14 -12.46 -2.68
N ASP A 29 -6.12 -13.32 -2.64
CA ASP A 29 -5.95 -14.37 -1.62
C ASP A 29 -5.26 -13.83 -0.35
N GLY A 30 -4.91 -12.54 -0.33
CA GLY A 30 -4.23 -11.88 0.78
C GLY A 30 -2.72 -12.15 0.81
N ARG A 31 -2.15 -12.76 -0.24
CA ARG A 31 -0.71 -12.99 -0.33
C ARG A 31 0.00 -11.68 -0.62
N THR A 32 1.06 -11.39 0.14
CA THR A 32 1.89 -10.21 -0.10
C THR A 32 2.65 -10.35 -1.42
N MET A 33 2.37 -9.44 -2.34
CA MET A 33 3.01 -9.32 -3.65
C MET A 33 4.24 -8.40 -3.58
N ALA A 34 4.14 -7.31 -2.81
CA ALA A 34 5.21 -6.36 -2.60
C ALA A 34 5.04 -5.63 -1.27
N ASN A 35 6.12 -5.11 -0.71
CA ASN A 35 6.03 -4.17 0.40
C ASN A 35 7.22 -3.20 0.41
N ARG A 36 7.01 -2.01 0.96
CA ARG A 36 8.05 -0.99 1.11
C ARG A 36 7.73 0.00 2.22
N PRO A 37 8.65 0.25 3.16
CA PRO A 37 8.53 1.35 4.12
C PRO A 37 8.43 2.69 3.39
N LEU A 38 7.64 3.62 3.93
CA LEU A 38 7.60 4.99 3.45
C LEU A 38 8.92 5.70 3.80
N PRO A 39 9.40 6.62 2.95
CA PRO A 39 10.51 7.49 3.28
C PRO A 39 10.25 8.27 4.59
N TYR A 40 11.30 8.53 5.35
CA TYR A 40 11.20 9.34 6.57
C TYR A 40 10.61 10.73 6.29
N GLY A 41 9.76 11.23 7.19
CA GLY A 41 9.11 12.54 7.05
C GLY A 41 7.99 12.59 6.00
N THR A 42 7.56 11.44 5.48
CA THR A 42 6.42 11.36 4.56
C THR A 42 5.14 11.87 5.22
N THR A 43 4.49 12.85 4.58
CA THR A 43 3.17 13.34 4.97
C THR A 43 2.22 13.34 3.77
N GLY A 44 0.97 12.96 4.00
CA GLY A 44 -0.09 12.96 2.99
C GLY A 44 -0.02 11.81 1.97
N THR A 45 -1.10 11.69 1.18
CA THR A 45 -1.34 10.57 0.25
C THR A 45 -0.45 10.57 -0.99
N ARG A 46 0.12 11.72 -1.37
CA ARG A 46 0.95 11.85 -2.58
C ARG A 46 2.20 10.98 -2.52
N ALA A 47 2.85 10.93 -1.37
CA ALA A 47 4.03 10.11 -1.17
C ALA A 47 3.69 8.61 -1.18
N TRP A 48 2.51 8.23 -0.69
CA TRP A 48 2.02 6.85 -0.77
C TRP A 48 1.86 6.41 -2.23
N ASP A 49 1.28 7.28 -3.06
CA ASP A 49 1.12 7.02 -4.49
C ASP A 49 2.48 6.94 -5.22
N VAL A 50 3.47 7.74 -4.82
CA VAL A 50 4.84 7.63 -5.36
C VAL A 50 5.46 6.27 -4.99
N THR A 51 5.33 5.83 -3.74
CA THR A 51 5.82 4.52 -3.31
C THR A 51 5.11 3.38 -4.04
N LEU A 52 3.80 3.46 -4.27
CA LEU A 52 3.07 2.49 -5.10
C LEU A 52 3.62 2.41 -6.52
N ARG A 53 3.85 3.55 -7.18
CA ARG A 53 4.42 3.56 -8.54
C ARG A 53 5.83 2.98 -8.59
N GLN A 54 6.65 3.26 -7.57
CA GLN A 54 7.98 2.64 -7.44
C GLN A 54 7.91 1.13 -7.24
N LEU A 55 6.79 0.62 -6.73
CA LEU A 55 6.51 -0.82 -6.62
C LEU A 55 5.84 -1.40 -7.87
N GLY A 56 5.57 -0.59 -8.90
CA GLY A 56 4.91 -1.03 -10.12
C GLY A 56 3.37 -1.05 -10.04
N PHE A 57 2.77 -0.31 -9.11
CA PHE A 57 1.33 -0.28 -8.91
C PHE A 57 0.75 1.14 -9.05
N ARG A 58 -0.47 1.20 -9.55
CA ARG A 58 -1.29 2.42 -9.60
C ARG A 58 -2.53 2.24 -8.76
N ARG A 59 -2.87 3.27 -7.98
CA ARG A 59 -4.09 3.30 -7.16
C ARG A 59 -5.34 3.54 -8.00
N LEU A 60 -6.37 2.75 -7.71
CA LEU A 60 -7.74 2.85 -8.21
C LEU A 60 -8.66 3.34 -7.09
N GLY A 61 -9.29 4.50 -7.29
CA GLY A 61 -10.19 5.09 -6.30
C GLY A 61 -9.45 5.67 -5.08
N ALA A 62 -10.18 6.08 -4.05
CA ALA A 62 -9.62 6.74 -2.87
C ALA A 62 -8.94 5.78 -1.88
N TRP A 63 -8.06 6.32 -1.04
CA TRP A 63 -7.63 5.64 0.18
C TRP A 63 -8.79 5.62 1.17
N MET A 64 -9.18 4.43 1.59
CA MET A 64 -10.26 4.18 2.54
C MET A 64 -9.67 3.85 3.91
N PRO A 65 -10.22 4.38 5.02
CA PRO A 65 -9.79 4.02 6.36
C PRO A 65 -9.90 2.51 6.60
N ALA A 66 -8.90 1.93 7.27
CA ALA A 66 -8.88 0.54 7.68
C ALA A 66 -8.24 0.39 9.07
N THR A 67 -8.40 -0.77 9.70
CA THR A 67 -7.79 -1.04 11.01
C THR A 67 -6.27 -0.98 10.91
N GLY A 68 -5.65 0.02 11.56
CA GLY A 68 -4.19 0.19 11.55
C GLY A 68 -3.62 0.94 10.34
N GLY A 69 -4.47 1.64 9.57
CA GLY A 69 -4.03 2.55 8.52
C GLY A 69 -5.09 2.78 7.44
N TYR A 70 -4.74 2.57 6.18
CA TYR A 70 -5.62 2.81 5.03
C TYR A 70 -5.50 1.69 4.00
N THR A 71 -6.51 1.55 3.15
CA THR A 71 -6.53 0.59 2.05
C THR A 71 -7.01 1.23 0.75
N CYS A 72 -6.59 0.72 -0.40
CA CYS A 72 -7.13 1.11 -1.70
C CYS A 72 -7.05 -0.07 -2.69
N ARG A 73 -7.84 0.00 -3.76
CA ARG A 73 -7.67 -0.93 -4.89
C ARG A 73 -6.48 -0.49 -5.73
N LEU A 74 -5.78 -1.46 -6.32
CA LEU A 74 -4.63 -1.23 -7.18
C LEU A 74 -4.78 -1.98 -8.49
N GLU A 75 -3.95 -1.59 -9.45
CA GLU A 75 -3.61 -2.35 -10.65
C GLU A 75 -2.09 -2.28 -10.88
N PHE A 76 -1.57 -3.15 -11.74
CA PHE A 76 -0.20 -3.02 -12.23
C PHE A 76 -0.05 -1.77 -13.10
N THR A 77 1.13 -1.15 -13.05
CA THR A 77 1.50 -0.11 -14.02
C THR A 77 2.14 -0.84 -15.21
N ASP A 78 1.63 -0.61 -16.43
CA ASP A 78 2.27 -1.08 -17.68
C ASP A 78 3.71 -0.58 -17.84
#